data_AF-B7BGD1-F1
#
_entry.id   AF-B7BGD1-F1
#
_cell.length_a   1.000
_cell.length_b   1.000
_cell.length_c   1.000
_cell.angle_alpha   90.00
_cell.angle_beta   90.00
_cell.angle_gamma   90.00
#
_symmetry.space_group_name_H-M   'P 1'
#
loop_
_entity.id
_entity.type
_entity.pdbx_description
1 polymer ?
#
loop_
_entity_poly.entity_id
_entity_poly.type
_entity_poly.pdbx_seq_one_letter_code
_entity_poly.pdbx_strand_id
1 'polypeptide(L)'
;MKAQVKDLESPYYIYPRQAEQHIDLSQDWELSSEESPIKNLAKLRENSWFTVAYPTSVQMANYKAGILGDPYKHLNAREHEKLEQRVWYYKKHFTIPQKRSGYSCILNFDGIDYFAKVWLNGIELGKHRGIFGGPVIDVSENLNYGGDNELIVEVISANYGKTSFNPNRPGNIVKGWFLMGGSAMEPFFNLGLWRNVRLEFVPKYHLERPFLFTEKIENNQATIGFSVELFAGKNTLDYQLHPWNNCQISNYGKPSSAPQNKRVKEKVTVVLDLIDKGQTVFSKEFSPEVIEGRCWMEEHFVIDNPKLWYPNGLGNSDYYQAKMTLKVNDQLVDCIQFDFGIRTIEQVRSAGIRTSDRWQDWQFVVNGKKFFVKGVNWMPVDALYDLTAEKYDWAVRMARNMGIQMFRIWGSGLLESDAFYDACNKYGIMVWQDFNIANFDTPEWPQEVWEAQVCQNIFRLRNQPSLAVWCGGNEFNPYSYGNAASMGILERNLAIFDPTRCFLRTSPDAGSMHSYPDFDPAWYKGFELIPYVAETGVHCITDPANIKQVVSPGELVDLGRDVR
;
A
#
# COMPACT_ATOMS: atom_id res chain seq x y z
N MET A 1 -14.84 -16.02 32.13
CA MET A 1 -14.27 -16.26 30.80
C MET A 1 -13.33 -15.11 30.50
N LYS A 2 -12.04 -15.34 30.27
CA LYS A 2 -11.16 -14.27 29.77
C LYS A 2 -11.69 -13.89 28.39
N ALA A 3 -12.07 -12.64 28.18
CA ALA A 3 -12.44 -12.16 26.85
C ALA A 3 -11.30 -12.52 25.91
N GLN A 4 -11.60 -13.30 24.86
CA GLN A 4 -10.62 -13.66 23.85
C GLN A 4 -10.23 -12.34 23.17
N VAL A 5 -8.95 -12.02 23.20
CA VAL A 5 -8.42 -10.85 22.49
C VAL A 5 -8.77 -11.00 21.01
N LYS A 6 -9.34 -9.95 20.41
CA LYS A 6 -9.73 -9.91 19.01
C LYS A 6 -8.53 -9.56 18.13
N ASP A 7 -8.26 -10.38 17.13
CA ASP A 7 -7.31 -10.03 16.05
C ASP A 7 -7.99 -9.05 15.08
N LEU A 8 -7.25 -8.05 14.62
CA LEU A 8 -7.75 -6.90 13.87
C LEU A 8 -7.31 -6.90 12.39
N GLU A 9 -6.67 -7.97 11.94
CA GLU A 9 -6.35 -8.16 10.53
C GLU A 9 -7.62 -8.06 9.67
N SER A 10 -7.62 -7.13 8.70
CA SER A 10 -8.75 -6.89 7.81
C SER A 10 -8.24 -6.78 6.37
N PRO A 11 -8.83 -7.50 5.40
CA PRO A 11 -8.41 -7.40 4.00
C PRO A 11 -9.05 -6.22 3.27
N TYR A 12 -9.87 -5.42 3.97
CA TYR A 12 -10.60 -4.32 3.37
C TYR A 12 -9.85 -3.01 3.55
N TYR A 13 -9.84 -2.20 2.50
CA TYR A 13 -9.37 -0.83 2.51
C TYR A 13 -10.59 0.08 2.38
N ILE A 14 -10.89 0.85 3.43
CA ILE A 14 -11.97 1.83 3.39
C ILE A 14 -11.47 3.04 2.62
N TYR A 15 -12.15 3.36 1.52
CA TYR A 15 -11.75 4.46 0.67
C TYR A 15 -11.85 5.80 1.42
N PRO A 16 -10.84 6.68 1.35
CA PRO A 16 -10.91 7.97 2.02
C PRO A 16 -12.14 8.78 1.60
N ARG A 17 -12.90 9.28 2.58
CA ARG A 17 -14.01 10.20 2.33
C ARG A 17 -13.50 11.64 2.27
N GLN A 18 -14.40 12.53 1.90
CA GLN A 18 -14.11 13.95 1.76
C GLN A 18 -14.85 14.77 2.80
N ALA A 19 -14.32 15.97 3.05
CA ALA A 19 -14.92 16.98 3.92
C ALA A 19 -15.29 16.40 5.30
N GLU A 20 -16.52 16.60 5.73
CA GLU A 20 -16.94 16.27 7.09
C GLU A 20 -17.11 14.76 7.37
N GLN A 21 -16.98 13.91 6.35
CA GLN A 21 -16.99 12.44 6.51
C GLN A 21 -15.59 11.88 6.81
N HIS A 22 -14.55 12.71 6.81
CA HIS A 22 -13.18 12.31 7.06
C HIS A 22 -12.57 13.13 8.20
N ILE A 23 -11.81 12.49 9.08
CA ILE A 23 -10.93 13.14 10.05
C ILE A 23 -9.55 12.51 9.94
N ASP A 24 -8.55 13.33 9.63
CA ASP A 24 -7.15 12.95 9.66
C ASP A 24 -6.62 13.00 11.11
N LEU A 25 -6.07 11.88 11.58
CA LEU A 25 -5.44 11.72 12.89
C LEU A 25 -3.93 11.46 12.77
N SER A 26 -3.31 11.68 11.61
CA SER A 26 -1.95 11.21 11.32
C SER A 26 -0.83 12.02 11.98
N GLN A 27 -1.10 13.28 12.32
CA GLN A 27 -0.09 14.22 12.82
C GLN A 27 -0.19 14.39 14.34
N ASP A 28 0.85 14.98 14.94
CA ASP A 28 0.90 15.40 16.35
C ASP A 28 0.48 14.32 17.36
N TRP A 29 1.09 13.14 17.26
CA TRP A 29 0.96 12.09 18.28
C TRP A 29 1.91 12.36 19.44
N GLU A 30 1.56 11.89 20.63
CA GLU A 30 2.52 11.79 21.74
C GLU A 30 3.10 10.38 21.78
N LEU A 31 4.42 10.26 21.94
CA LEU A 31 5.15 8.99 21.98
C LEU A 31 5.86 8.82 23.32
N SER A 32 5.78 7.62 23.88
CA SER A 32 6.53 7.18 25.04
C SER A 32 6.94 5.71 24.90
N SER A 33 7.70 5.18 25.86
CA SER A 33 8.13 3.78 25.82
C SER A 33 8.27 3.13 27.20
N GLU A 34 8.28 1.80 27.19
CA GLU A 34 8.51 0.92 28.33
C GLU A 34 9.49 -0.19 27.96
N GLU A 35 10.12 -0.79 28.95
CA GLU A 35 10.98 -1.97 28.75
C GLU A 35 10.16 -3.23 28.41
N SER A 36 8.90 -3.30 28.83
CA SER A 36 8.03 -4.45 28.61
C SER A 36 6.56 -4.06 28.43
N PRO A 37 5.74 -4.91 27.77
CA PRO A 37 4.33 -4.63 27.57
C PRO A 37 3.60 -4.40 28.89
N ILE A 38 2.81 -3.33 28.98
CA ILE A 38 2.07 -3.00 30.19
C ILE A 38 0.88 -3.94 30.38
N LYS A 39 0.49 -4.12 31.65
CA LYS A 39 -0.74 -4.84 32.03
C LYS A 39 -1.95 -3.93 32.21
N ASN A 40 -1.71 -2.63 32.44
CA ASN A 40 -2.74 -1.64 32.72
C ASN A 40 -2.29 -0.27 32.21
N LEU A 41 -3.16 0.44 31.48
CA LEU A 41 -2.93 1.78 30.93
C LEU A 41 -2.60 2.82 32.01
N ALA A 42 -3.03 2.63 33.25
CA ALA A 42 -2.72 3.55 34.35
C ALA A 42 -1.21 3.76 34.56
N LYS A 43 -0.38 2.77 34.21
CA LYS A 43 1.09 2.89 34.27
C LYS A 43 1.62 4.00 33.37
N LEU A 44 1.01 4.21 32.20
CA LEU A 44 1.45 5.22 31.24
C LEU A 44 1.27 6.67 31.72
N ARG A 45 0.52 6.90 32.81
CA ARG A 45 0.34 8.23 33.41
C ARG A 45 1.62 8.78 34.04
N GLU A 46 2.54 7.89 34.39
CA GLU A 46 3.83 8.26 35.00
C GLU A 46 4.90 8.54 33.93
N ASN A 47 4.60 8.26 32.65
CA ASN A 47 5.56 8.35 31.58
C ASN A 47 5.79 9.80 31.13
N SER A 48 7.03 10.07 30.70
CA SER A 48 7.35 11.26 29.92
C SER A 48 6.98 11.02 28.46
N TRP A 49 6.35 12.02 27.84
CA TRP A 49 5.87 11.97 26.46
C TRP A 49 6.56 13.05 25.62
N PHE A 50 6.82 12.75 24.36
CA PHE A 50 7.30 13.73 23.39
C PHE A 50 6.45 13.68 22.11
N THR A 51 6.37 14.79 21.40
CA THR A 51 5.52 14.89 20.21
C THR A 51 6.20 14.29 18.98
N VAL A 52 5.41 13.57 18.18
CA VAL A 52 5.73 13.05 16.85
C VAL A 52 4.81 13.75 15.86
N ALA A 53 5.39 14.65 15.05
CA ALA A 53 4.61 15.55 14.21
C ALA A 53 3.98 14.87 12.98
N TYR A 54 4.52 13.74 12.52
CA TYR A 54 4.05 13.05 11.32
C TYR A 54 4.33 11.55 11.39
N PRO A 55 3.62 10.71 10.60
CA PRO A 55 3.88 9.28 10.55
C PRO A 55 5.32 8.99 10.11
N THR A 56 6.05 8.22 10.90
CA THR A 56 7.47 7.92 10.67
C THR A 56 7.92 6.73 11.53
N SER A 57 9.20 6.35 11.45
CA SER A 57 9.74 5.32 12.34
C SER A 57 10.00 5.86 13.74
N VAL A 58 10.03 4.98 14.73
CA VAL A 58 10.44 5.34 16.10
C VAL A 58 11.85 5.95 16.11
N GLN A 59 12.77 5.42 15.31
CA GLN A 59 14.13 5.93 15.20
C GLN A 59 14.13 7.40 14.72
N MET A 60 13.42 7.68 13.63
CA MET A 60 13.32 9.01 13.06
C MET A 60 12.58 9.97 14.02
N ALA A 61 11.53 9.50 14.70
CA ALA A 61 10.81 10.28 15.70
C ALA A 61 11.72 10.73 16.86
N ASN A 62 12.56 9.84 17.41
CA ASN A 62 13.50 10.18 18.48
C ASN A 62 14.56 11.20 18.02
N TYR A 63 15.04 11.09 16.78
CA TYR A 63 15.96 12.07 16.20
C TYR A 63 15.29 13.44 16.03
N LYS A 64 14.12 13.49 15.40
CA LYS A 64 13.41 14.77 15.14
C LYS A 64 12.97 15.45 16.44
N ALA A 65 12.75 14.69 17.52
CA ALA A 65 12.49 15.20 18.86
C ALA A 65 13.76 15.67 19.60
N GLY A 66 14.96 15.48 19.04
CA GLY A 66 16.24 15.85 19.66
C GLY A 66 16.68 14.94 20.80
N ILE A 67 16.06 13.76 20.95
CA ILE A 67 16.37 12.78 22.00
C ILE A 67 17.64 12.01 21.65
N LEU A 68 17.77 11.61 20.39
CA LEU A 68 18.96 10.94 19.85
C LEU A 68 19.57 11.77 18.71
N GLY A 69 20.85 11.49 18.42
CA GLY A 69 21.52 12.05 17.24
C GLY A 69 20.92 11.54 15.93
N ASP A 70 21.27 12.21 14.83
CA ASP A 70 20.87 11.82 13.47
C ASP A 70 21.24 10.35 13.20
N PRO A 71 20.27 9.46 12.88
CA PRO A 71 20.53 8.03 12.72
C PRO A 71 21.50 7.72 11.59
N TYR A 72 21.62 8.61 10.60
CA TYR A 72 22.47 8.41 9.43
C TYR A 72 23.89 8.96 9.59
N LYS A 73 24.19 9.59 10.73
CA LYS A 73 25.52 10.17 10.99
C LYS A 73 26.33 9.33 11.96
N HIS A 74 27.63 9.29 11.69
CA HIS A 74 28.63 8.65 12.52
C HIS A 74 28.25 7.20 12.81
N LEU A 75 28.44 6.77 14.06
CA LEU A 75 28.00 5.50 14.59
C LEU A 75 26.68 5.62 15.39
N ASN A 76 25.87 6.68 15.17
CA ASN A 76 24.64 6.91 15.92
C ASN A 76 23.62 5.78 15.75
N ALA A 77 23.68 5.05 14.62
CA ALA A 77 22.83 3.90 14.36
C ALA A 77 22.83 2.87 15.50
N ARG A 78 23.94 2.72 16.23
CA ARG A 78 24.05 1.81 17.39
C ARG A 78 23.14 2.16 18.56
N GLU A 79 22.85 3.45 18.77
CA GLU A 79 21.90 3.87 19.80
C GLU A 79 20.45 3.70 19.34
N HIS A 80 20.21 3.86 18.04
CA HIS A 80 18.90 3.65 17.43
C HIS A 80 18.50 2.16 17.36
N GLU A 81 19.46 1.25 17.17
CA GLU A 81 19.24 -0.22 17.20
C GLU A 81 18.57 -0.65 18.51
N LYS A 82 18.91 -0.02 19.65
CA LYS A 82 18.34 -0.37 20.96
C LYS A 82 16.83 -0.09 21.06
N LEU A 83 16.28 0.76 20.19
CA LEU A 83 14.87 1.17 20.24
C LEU A 83 13.91 0.03 19.85
N GLU A 84 14.36 -0.91 19.02
CA GLU A 84 13.53 -2.03 18.57
C GLU A 84 13.24 -3.06 19.68
N GLN A 85 14.04 -3.03 20.75
CA GLN A 85 13.88 -3.88 21.95
C GLN A 85 13.09 -3.18 23.07
N ARG A 86 12.44 -2.05 22.78
CA ARG A 86 11.50 -1.37 23.68
C ARG A 86 10.07 -1.56 23.19
N VAL A 87 9.11 -1.31 24.07
CA VAL A 87 7.69 -1.23 23.73
C VAL A 87 7.29 0.22 23.65
N TRP A 88 6.73 0.64 22.52
CA TRP A 88 6.37 2.03 22.27
C TRP A 88 4.88 2.25 22.41
N TYR A 89 4.48 3.39 22.95
CA TYR A 89 3.08 3.78 23.09
C TYR A 89 2.87 5.14 22.43
N TYR A 90 1.95 5.18 21.49
CA TYR A 90 1.46 6.38 20.85
C TYR A 90 0.14 6.78 21.50
N LYS A 91 -0.08 8.06 21.75
CA LYS A 91 -1.30 8.61 22.34
C LYS A 91 -1.79 9.81 21.54
N LYS A 92 -3.10 9.88 21.30
CA LYS A 92 -3.76 10.98 20.59
C LYS A 92 -5.08 11.31 21.26
N HIS A 93 -5.32 12.61 21.46
CA HIS A 93 -6.63 13.14 21.78
C HIS A 93 -7.28 13.75 20.54
N PHE A 94 -8.59 13.55 20.39
CA PHE A 94 -9.37 14.14 19.31
C PHE A 94 -10.85 14.25 19.70
N THR A 95 -11.54 15.20 19.06
CA THR A 95 -12.98 15.42 19.28
C THR A 95 -13.80 14.96 18.09
N ILE A 96 -14.98 14.41 18.37
CA ILE A 96 -15.93 14.00 17.32
C ILE A 96 -17.18 14.88 17.38
N PRO A 97 -17.63 15.49 16.27
CA PRO A 97 -18.86 16.28 16.27
C PRO A 97 -20.10 15.45 16.64
N GLN A 98 -20.98 15.96 17.51
CA GLN A 98 -22.21 15.28 17.92
C GLN A 98 -23.10 14.87 16.74
N LYS A 99 -23.11 15.68 15.67
CA LYS A 99 -23.88 15.42 14.43
C LYS A 99 -23.47 14.15 13.67
N ARG A 100 -22.32 13.55 14.02
CA ARG A 100 -21.84 12.30 13.43
C ARG A 100 -22.33 11.06 14.17
N SER A 101 -23.05 11.22 15.28
CA SER A 101 -23.75 10.13 15.95
C SER A 101 -24.71 9.43 14.98
N GLY A 102 -24.66 8.09 14.92
CA GLY A 102 -25.51 7.27 14.05
C GLY A 102 -24.92 6.94 12.67
N TYR A 103 -23.76 7.48 12.32
CA TYR A 103 -22.94 6.97 11.21
C TYR A 103 -22.10 5.79 11.71
N SER A 104 -21.70 4.89 10.80
CA SER A 104 -20.60 3.97 11.10
C SER A 104 -19.30 4.79 11.09
N CYS A 105 -18.57 4.82 12.20
CA CYS A 105 -17.27 5.47 12.29
C CYS A 105 -16.18 4.40 12.25
N ILE A 106 -15.41 4.39 11.16
CA ILE A 106 -14.36 3.40 10.93
C ILE A 106 -12.99 4.04 11.17
N LEU A 107 -12.26 3.51 12.13
CA LEU A 107 -10.86 3.85 12.40
C LEU A 107 -9.96 3.02 11.47
N ASN A 108 -9.15 3.72 10.69
CA ASN A 108 -8.27 3.15 9.69
C ASN A 108 -6.83 3.52 10.01
N PHE A 109 -5.97 2.50 10.07
CA PHE A 109 -4.53 2.66 10.04
C PHE A 109 -4.04 2.21 8.66
N ASP A 110 -3.28 3.04 7.97
CA ASP A 110 -2.72 2.71 6.66
C ASP A 110 -1.41 1.92 6.75
N GLY A 111 -0.83 1.80 7.96
CA GLY A 111 0.41 1.08 8.19
C GLY A 111 0.95 1.26 9.61
N ILE A 112 1.14 0.13 10.29
CA ILE A 112 1.80 0.02 11.59
C ILE A 112 2.93 -0.99 11.47
N ASP A 113 4.11 -0.72 12.00
CA ASP A 113 5.26 -1.63 11.96
C ASP A 113 5.67 -2.03 13.38
N TYR A 114 5.40 -3.24 13.90
CA TYR A 114 4.71 -4.36 13.25
C TYR A 114 3.57 -4.91 14.10
N PHE A 115 3.86 -5.27 15.36
CA PHE A 115 2.83 -5.72 16.29
C PHE A 115 2.19 -4.50 16.95
N ALA A 116 0.86 -4.49 17.03
CA ALA A 116 0.14 -3.42 17.69
C ALA A 116 -0.98 -3.90 18.59
N LYS A 117 -1.30 -3.09 19.61
CA LYS A 117 -2.55 -3.17 20.36
C LYS A 117 -3.19 -1.79 20.40
N VAL A 118 -4.51 -1.73 20.24
CA VAL A 118 -5.25 -0.47 20.13
C VAL A 118 -6.24 -0.34 21.28
N TRP A 119 -6.23 0.81 21.96
CA TRP A 119 -7.24 1.18 22.94
C TRP A 119 -7.90 2.49 22.56
N LEU A 120 -9.22 2.56 22.74
CA LEU A 120 -10.00 3.79 22.60
C LEU A 120 -10.79 4.02 23.87
N ASN A 121 -10.64 5.19 24.49
CA ASN A 121 -11.31 5.57 25.73
C ASN A 121 -11.12 4.52 26.84
N GLY A 122 -9.92 3.94 26.92
CA GLY A 122 -9.56 2.89 27.88
C GLY A 122 -10.03 1.47 27.53
N ILE A 123 -10.77 1.27 26.44
CA ILE A 123 -11.27 -0.04 25.98
C ILE A 123 -10.29 -0.64 24.98
N GLU A 124 -9.79 -1.86 25.24
CA GLU A 124 -8.96 -2.61 24.28
C GLU A 124 -9.82 -3.05 23.10
N LEU A 125 -9.50 -2.55 21.90
CA LEU A 125 -10.20 -2.89 20.66
C LEU A 125 -9.68 -4.20 20.05
N GLY A 126 -8.39 -4.50 20.23
CA GLY A 126 -7.77 -5.73 19.75
C GLY A 126 -6.28 -5.58 19.43
N LYS A 127 -5.75 -6.58 18.71
CA LYS A 127 -4.34 -6.66 18.29
C LYS A 127 -4.21 -6.74 16.78
N HIS A 128 -3.10 -6.24 16.27
CA HIS A 128 -2.76 -6.26 14.85
C HIS A 128 -1.33 -6.74 14.63
N ARG A 129 -1.09 -7.37 13.49
CA ARG A 129 0.22 -7.71 12.94
C ARG A 129 0.20 -7.52 11.43
N GLY A 130 1.32 -7.12 10.86
CA GLY A 130 1.43 -6.75 9.44
C GLY A 130 1.85 -5.29 9.30
N ILE A 131 2.47 -4.94 8.16
CA ILE A 131 3.09 -3.62 7.95
C ILE A 131 2.40 -2.79 6.86
N PHE A 132 1.94 -3.43 5.79
CA PHE A 132 1.38 -2.76 4.62
C PHE A 132 -0.15 -2.66 4.66
N GLY A 133 -0.66 -1.95 5.67
CA GLY A 133 -2.09 -1.69 5.84
C GLY A 133 -2.65 -2.23 7.14
N GLY A 134 -3.82 -1.69 7.51
CA GLY A 134 -4.59 -2.07 8.67
C GLY A 134 -3.96 -1.67 10.02
N PRO A 135 -4.70 -1.90 11.11
CA PRO A 135 -6.05 -2.48 11.15
C PRO A 135 -7.16 -1.51 10.70
N VAL A 136 -8.34 -2.08 10.41
CA VAL A 136 -9.58 -1.34 10.14
C VAL A 136 -10.63 -1.76 11.17
N ILE A 137 -11.13 -0.80 11.95
CA ILE A 137 -11.93 -1.06 13.15
C ILE A 137 -13.18 -0.20 13.14
N ASP A 138 -14.36 -0.81 13.27
CA ASP A 138 -15.58 -0.05 13.59
C ASP A 138 -15.54 0.37 15.06
N VAL A 139 -15.51 1.68 15.30
CA VAL A 139 -15.44 2.30 16.63
C VAL A 139 -16.71 3.08 16.97
N SER A 140 -17.78 2.90 16.20
CA SER A 140 -19.01 3.69 16.30
C SER A 140 -19.60 3.71 17.71
N GLU A 141 -19.54 2.58 18.42
CA GLU A 141 -20.09 2.40 19.77
C GLU A 141 -19.10 2.77 20.89
N ASN A 142 -17.84 3.03 20.56
CA ASN A 142 -16.77 3.28 21.54
C ASN A 142 -16.43 4.77 21.68
N LEU A 143 -16.97 5.63 20.79
CA LEU A 143 -16.67 7.05 20.75
C LEU A 143 -17.57 7.89 21.68
N ASN A 144 -16.95 8.91 22.28
CA ASN A 144 -17.63 10.01 22.94
C ASN A 144 -17.97 11.08 21.90
N TYR A 145 -19.17 11.00 21.30
CA TYR A 145 -19.66 12.04 20.40
C TYR A 145 -19.89 13.36 21.16
N GLY A 146 -19.50 14.46 20.55
CA GLY A 146 -19.55 15.80 21.15
C GLY A 146 -18.48 16.05 22.23
N GLY A 147 -17.60 15.09 22.50
CA GLY A 147 -16.59 15.16 23.55
C GLY A 147 -15.19 14.73 23.09
N ASP A 148 -14.28 14.67 24.06
CA ASP A 148 -12.91 14.21 23.86
C ASP A 148 -12.82 12.68 23.82
N ASN A 149 -11.91 12.19 22.99
CA ASN A 149 -11.60 10.78 22.82
C ASN A 149 -10.08 10.59 22.93
N GLU A 150 -9.67 9.57 23.68
CA GLU A 150 -8.26 9.17 23.82
C GLU A 150 -8.01 7.87 23.06
N LEU A 151 -7.10 7.90 22.10
CA LEU A 151 -6.61 6.73 21.37
C LEU A 151 -5.18 6.44 21.78
N ILE A 152 -4.93 5.22 22.24
CA ILE A 152 -3.60 4.71 22.59
C ILE A 152 -3.27 3.52 21.69
N VAL A 153 -2.05 3.50 21.16
CA VAL A 153 -1.54 2.41 20.34
C VAL A 153 -0.20 1.94 20.87
N GLU A 154 -0.14 0.70 21.33
CA GLU A 154 1.12 0.00 21.61
C GLU A 154 1.70 -0.46 20.28
N VAL A 155 2.99 -0.25 20.06
CA VAL A 155 3.74 -0.68 18.87
C VAL A 155 5.02 -1.38 19.31
N ILE A 156 5.23 -2.59 18.78
CA ILE A 156 6.38 -3.45 19.09
C ILE A 156 7.02 -3.93 17.79
N SER A 157 8.35 -3.91 17.74
CA SER A 157 9.12 -4.43 16.61
C SER A 157 8.87 -5.93 16.39
N ALA A 158 8.95 -6.38 15.13
CA ALA A 158 8.76 -7.79 14.81
C ALA A 158 9.85 -8.72 15.42
N ASN A 159 11.04 -8.16 15.74
CA ASN A 159 12.13 -8.89 16.40
C ASN A 159 12.22 -8.63 17.92
N TYR A 160 11.21 -8.05 18.55
CA TYR A 160 11.23 -7.78 20.00
C TYR A 160 11.50 -9.07 20.81
N GLY A 161 12.47 -9.01 21.71
CA GLY A 161 12.95 -10.14 22.51
C GLY A 161 13.86 -11.12 21.75
N LYS A 162 14.20 -10.84 20.48
CA LYS A 162 15.06 -11.66 19.62
C LYS A 162 16.17 -10.81 18.99
N THR A 163 17.26 -10.62 19.71
CA THR A 163 18.41 -9.81 19.25
C THR A 163 19.22 -10.48 18.13
N SER A 164 19.22 -11.81 18.03
CA SER A 164 19.82 -12.55 16.91
C SER A 164 18.77 -12.89 15.85
N PHE A 165 18.35 -11.91 15.05
CA PHE A 165 17.40 -12.11 13.95
C PHE A 165 18.11 -12.33 12.61
N ASN A 166 17.63 -13.26 11.80
CA ASN A 166 18.13 -13.47 10.43
C ASN A 166 17.07 -12.99 9.42
N PRO A 167 17.31 -11.87 8.71
CA PRO A 167 16.33 -11.31 7.76
C PRO A 167 16.01 -12.24 6.58
N ASN A 168 16.88 -13.20 6.26
CA ASN A 168 16.66 -14.20 5.21
C ASN A 168 15.81 -15.40 5.66
N ARG A 169 15.43 -15.45 6.96
CA ARG A 169 14.59 -16.50 7.53
C ARG A 169 13.55 -15.87 8.45
N PRO A 170 12.58 -15.11 7.91
CA PRO A 170 11.67 -14.31 8.71
C PRO A 170 10.64 -15.12 9.51
N GLY A 171 10.54 -16.44 9.27
CA GLY A 171 9.57 -17.30 9.94
C GLY A 171 8.15 -16.82 9.64
N ASN A 172 7.41 -16.42 10.66
CA ASN A 172 6.02 -15.93 10.56
C ASN A 172 5.88 -14.40 10.40
N ILE A 173 6.97 -13.67 10.17
CA ILE A 173 6.95 -12.22 9.98
C ILE A 173 6.71 -11.90 8.50
N VAL A 174 5.61 -11.20 8.22
CA VAL A 174 5.20 -10.82 6.87
C VAL A 174 5.67 -9.40 6.58
N LYS A 175 6.98 -9.24 6.35
CA LYS A 175 7.69 -7.98 6.13
C LYS A 175 8.88 -8.20 5.18
N GLY A 176 9.20 -7.20 4.35
CA GLY A 176 10.34 -7.27 3.43
C GLY A 176 11.68 -7.25 4.17
N TRP A 177 12.66 -8.03 3.70
CA TRP A 177 13.93 -8.24 4.42
C TRP A 177 14.77 -6.97 4.61
N PHE A 178 14.71 -6.00 3.69
CA PHE A 178 15.38 -4.68 3.85
C PHE A 178 14.92 -3.95 5.10
N LEU A 179 13.62 -4.01 5.42
CA LEU A 179 13.04 -3.35 6.60
C LEU A 179 13.34 -4.09 7.92
N MET A 180 14.03 -5.23 7.84
CA MET A 180 14.33 -6.13 8.96
C MET A 180 15.85 -6.28 9.20
N GLY A 181 16.64 -5.31 8.77
CA GLY A 181 18.10 -5.35 8.92
C GLY A 181 18.85 -5.96 7.73
N GLY A 182 18.26 -5.93 6.53
CA GLY A 182 18.86 -6.47 5.30
C GLY A 182 19.48 -5.39 4.40
N SER A 183 20.54 -5.71 3.65
CA SER A 183 21.19 -4.88 2.61
C SER A 183 21.30 -3.38 2.94
N ALA A 184 22.42 -2.99 3.55
CA ALA A 184 22.70 -1.60 3.95
C ALA A 184 21.77 -1.05 5.05
N MET A 185 20.85 -1.87 5.59
CA MET A 185 20.02 -1.57 6.75
C MET A 185 20.43 -2.39 7.98
N GLU A 186 21.58 -3.07 7.99
CA GLU A 186 22.00 -3.98 9.06
C GLU A 186 21.83 -3.41 10.48
N PRO A 187 22.07 -2.11 10.74
CA PRO A 187 21.86 -1.53 12.07
C PRO A 187 20.39 -1.25 12.45
N PHE A 188 19.44 -1.40 11.54
CA PHE A 188 18.06 -0.95 11.72
C PHE A 188 17.05 -2.06 11.50
N PHE A 189 16.24 -2.30 12.53
CA PHE A 189 14.94 -2.95 12.38
C PHE A 189 13.84 -1.89 12.45
N ASN A 190 13.17 -1.63 11.33
CA ASN A 190 12.13 -0.59 11.29
C ASN A 190 10.96 -0.93 12.23
N LEU A 191 10.40 0.10 12.88
CA LEU A 191 9.16 0.02 13.64
C LEU A 191 8.51 1.40 13.74
N GLY A 192 7.19 1.46 13.96
CA GLY A 192 6.46 2.70 14.24
C GLY A 192 5.09 2.81 13.58
N LEU A 193 4.37 3.88 13.90
CA LEU A 193 3.19 4.32 13.15
C LEU A 193 3.66 5.10 11.92
N TRP A 194 3.91 4.37 10.83
CA TRP A 194 4.65 4.88 9.68
C TRP A 194 3.77 5.39 8.55
N ARG A 195 2.44 5.25 8.67
CA ARG A 195 1.45 5.81 7.74
C ARG A 195 0.28 6.44 8.46
N ASN A 196 -0.60 7.03 7.65
CA ASN A 196 -1.73 7.80 8.11
C ASN A 196 -2.68 6.99 9.01
N VAL A 197 -3.31 7.71 9.93
CA VAL A 197 -4.40 7.23 10.78
C VAL A 197 -5.59 8.14 10.53
N ARG A 198 -6.76 7.58 10.25
CA ARG A 198 -7.95 8.37 9.91
C ARG A 198 -9.24 7.76 10.41
N LEU A 199 -10.23 8.60 10.63
CA LEU A 199 -11.62 8.19 10.85
C LEU A 199 -12.44 8.48 9.60
N GLU A 200 -13.20 7.49 9.16
CA GLU A 200 -14.15 7.60 8.06
C GLU A 200 -15.57 7.41 8.59
N PHE A 201 -16.43 8.41 8.38
CA PHE A 201 -17.85 8.34 8.69
C PHE A 201 -18.63 7.83 7.50
N VAL A 202 -18.96 6.54 7.58
CA VAL A 202 -19.63 5.78 6.55
C VAL A 202 -21.15 5.79 6.80
N PRO A 203 -21.96 6.35 5.89
CA PRO A 203 -23.40 6.41 6.03
C PRO A 203 -24.08 5.06 5.75
N LYS A 204 -25.38 4.97 6.08
CA LYS A 204 -26.22 3.78 5.83
C LYS A 204 -26.12 3.28 4.38
N TYR A 205 -26.09 4.19 3.42
CA TYR A 205 -25.86 3.91 2.02
C TYR A 205 -24.50 4.49 1.62
N HIS A 206 -23.59 3.66 1.14
CA HIS A 206 -22.23 4.11 0.83
C HIS A 206 -21.59 3.27 -0.27
N LEU A 207 -20.50 3.78 -0.84
CA LEU A 207 -19.73 3.15 -1.89
C LEU A 207 -18.40 2.62 -1.35
N GLU A 208 -17.98 1.44 -1.76
CA GLU A 208 -16.63 0.92 -1.47
C GLU A 208 -16.01 0.23 -2.66
N ARG A 209 -14.69 0.03 -2.60
CA ARG A 209 -13.91 -0.68 -3.60
C ARG A 209 -14.24 -0.23 -5.03
N PRO A 210 -14.08 1.06 -5.36
CA PRO A 210 -14.20 1.50 -6.75
C PRO A 210 -13.08 0.90 -7.60
N PHE A 211 -13.41 0.53 -8.82
CA PHE A 211 -12.46 0.12 -9.85
C PHE A 211 -12.89 0.69 -11.19
N LEU A 212 -12.11 1.62 -11.73
CA LEU A 212 -12.33 2.21 -13.05
C LEU A 212 -11.19 1.78 -13.96
N PHE A 213 -11.48 1.27 -15.16
CA PHE A 213 -10.46 0.77 -16.08
C PHE A 213 -10.80 1.07 -17.53
N THR A 214 -9.75 1.19 -18.35
CA THR A 214 -9.89 1.37 -19.80
C THR A 214 -9.92 -0.01 -20.45
N GLU A 215 -11.02 -0.34 -21.13
CA GLU A 215 -11.15 -1.62 -21.84
C GLU A 215 -10.51 -1.57 -23.21
N LYS A 216 -10.76 -0.48 -23.94
CA LYS A 216 -10.32 -0.31 -25.31
C LYS A 216 -10.25 1.17 -25.68
N ILE A 217 -9.32 1.50 -26.57
CA ILE A 217 -9.23 2.82 -27.22
C ILE A 217 -9.23 2.60 -28.74
N GLU A 218 -10.19 3.16 -29.45
CA GLU A 218 -10.25 3.13 -30.92
C GLU A 218 -11.00 4.35 -31.47
N ASN A 219 -10.66 4.81 -32.67
CA ASN A 219 -11.37 5.91 -33.35
C ASN A 219 -11.57 7.17 -32.49
N ASN A 220 -10.57 7.49 -31.66
CA ASN A 220 -10.60 8.59 -30.69
C ASN A 220 -11.73 8.49 -29.63
N GLN A 221 -12.19 7.27 -29.35
CA GLN A 221 -13.11 6.94 -28.27
C GLN A 221 -12.41 5.97 -27.30
N ALA A 222 -12.75 6.06 -26.02
CA ALA A 222 -12.37 5.06 -25.03
C ALA A 222 -13.60 4.39 -24.43
N THR A 223 -13.63 3.06 -24.44
CA THR A 223 -14.60 2.28 -23.67
C THR A 223 -14.04 2.10 -22.26
N ILE A 224 -14.80 2.58 -21.29
CA ILE A 224 -14.47 2.54 -19.87
C ILE A 224 -15.42 1.56 -19.20
N GLY A 225 -14.84 0.61 -18.47
CA GLY A 225 -15.57 -0.27 -17.56
C GLY A 225 -15.38 0.20 -16.12
N PHE A 226 -16.37 -0.08 -15.27
CA PHE A 226 -16.17 0.06 -13.84
C PHE A 226 -16.98 -0.91 -13.00
N SER A 227 -16.48 -1.13 -11.79
CA SER A 227 -17.12 -1.91 -10.72
C SER A 227 -17.01 -1.13 -9.40
N VAL A 228 -18.09 -1.10 -8.63
CA VAL A 228 -18.12 -0.50 -7.29
C VAL A 228 -19.11 -1.28 -6.42
N GLU A 229 -18.77 -1.43 -5.14
CA GLU A 229 -19.72 -1.95 -4.17
C GLU A 229 -20.63 -0.84 -3.67
N LEU A 230 -21.92 -1.16 -3.59
CA LEU A 230 -22.95 -0.30 -3.04
C LEU A 230 -23.56 -1.01 -1.84
N PHE A 231 -23.45 -0.39 -0.67
CA PHE A 231 -23.99 -0.91 0.57
C PHE A 231 -25.30 -0.22 0.94
N ALA A 232 -26.20 -0.96 1.58
CA ALA A 232 -27.46 -0.47 2.12
C ALA A 232 -27.76 -1.12 3.48
N GLY A 233 -27.52 -0.39 4.58
CA GLY A 233 -27.80 -0.85 5.95
C GLY A 233 -26.84 -1.91 6.49
N LYS A 234 -25.75 -2.17 5.78
CA LYS A 234 -24.61 -3.00 6.18
C LYS A 234 -23.31 -2.29 5.83
N ASN A 235 -22.21 -2.72 6.43
CA ASN A 235 -20.86 -2.23 6.16
C ASN A 235 -20.00 -3.36 5.57
N THR A 236 -18.93 -3.01 4.86
CA THR A 236 -17.89 -3.95 4.43
C THR A 236 -17.42 -4.88 5.56
N LEU A 237 -17.27 -4.38 6.78
CA LEU A 237 -16.85 -5.17 7.95
C LEU A 237 -17.88 -6.21 8.43
N ASP A 238 -19.12 -6.17 7.93
CA ASP A 238 -20.14 -7.22 8.16
C ASP A 238 -19.91 -8.47 7.28
N TYR A 239 -18.99 -8.40 6.31
CA TYR A 239 -18.76 -9.45 5.32
C TYR A 239 -17.38 -10.08 5.46
N GLN A 240 -17.32 -11.40 5.35
CA GLN A 240 -16.06 -12.11 5.17
C GLN A 240 -15.63 -12.04 3.70
N LEU A 241 -14.33 -11.82 3.45
CA LEU A 241 -13.75 -11.93 2.12
C LEU A 241 -13.62 -13.40 1.74
N HIS A 242 -14.02 -13.76 0.52
CA HIS A 242 -13.99 -15.14 0.01
C HIS A 242 -14.60 -16.21 0.96
N PRO A 243 -15.86 -16.04 1.43
CA PRO A 243 -16.44 -17.03 2.32
C PRO A 243 -16.62 -18.36 1.57
N TRP A 244 -16.09 -19.46 2.13
CA TRP A 244 -16.01 -20.76 1.43
C TRP A 244 -17.37 -21.29 0.94
N ASN A 245 -18.45 -20.93 1.64
CA ASN A 245 -19.80 -21.41 1.39
C ASN A 245 -20.64 -20.45 0.52
N ASN A 246 -20.04 -19.41 -0.07
CA ASN A 246 -20.75 -18.44 -0.92
C ASN A 246 -21.43 -19.05 -2.15
N CYS A 247 -20.93 -20.18 -2.65
CA CYS A 247 -21.51 -20.92 -3.77
C CYS A 247 -22.49 -22.04 -3.33
N GLN A 248 -22.78 -22.17 -2.03
CA GLN A 248 -23.75 -23.13 -1.52
C GLN A 248 -25.07 -22.40 -1.24
N ILE A 249 -26.10 -22.71 -2.02
CA ILE A 249 -27.43 -22.16 -1.80
C ILE A 249 -27.93 -22.62 -0.43
N SER A 250 -28.41 -21.68 0.39
CA SER A 250 -29.02 -21.99 1.69
C SER A 250 -30.09 -23.07 1.52
N ASN A 251 -30.13 -24.06 2.42
CA ASN A 251 -31.21 -25.03 2.44
C ASN A 251 -32.54 -24.29 2.65
N TYR A 252 -33.37 -24.19 1.60
CA TYR A 252 -34.67 -23.53 1.64
C TYR A 252 -35.66 -24.18 2.65
N GLY A 253 -35.32 -25.33 3.24
CA GLY A 253 -35.99 -25.90 4.41
C GLY A 253 -35.76 -25.14 5.73
N LYS A 254 -34.88 -24.11 5.75
CA LYS A 254 -34.65 -23.20 6.89
C LYS A 254 -34.69 -21.72 6.46
N PRO A 255 -35.88 -21.18 6.12
CA PRO A 255 -36.04 -19.87 5.48
C PRO A 255 -35.52 -18.68 6.31
N SER A 256 -35.40 -18.81 7.64
CA SER A 256 -34.82 -17.76 8.51
C SER A 256 -33.32 -17.52 8.29
N SER A 257 -32.63 -18.41 7.57
CA SER A 257 -31.20 -18.31 7.26
C SER A 257 -30.89 -17.93 5.81
N ALA A 258 -31.91 -17.82 4.96
CA ALA A 258 -31.74 -17.42 3.56
C ALA A 258 -31.74 -15.89 3.43
N PRO A 259 -30.88 -15.30 2.57
CA PRO A 259 -30.93 -13.87 2.26
C PRO A 259 -32.33 -13.50 1.79
N GLN A 260 -32.97 -12.55 2.46
CA GLN A 260 -34.34 -12.16 2.15
C GLN A 260 -34.43 -11.26 0.90
N ASN A 261 -33.28 -10.84 0.33
CA ASN A 261 -33.15 -9.96 -0.86
C ASN A 261 -34.20 -8.84 -0.89
N LYS A 262 -34.31 -8.11 0.22
CA LYS A 262 -35.30 -7.04 0.36
C LYS A 262 -34.87 -5.85 -0.50
N ARG A 263 -35.71 -5.48 -1.45
CA ARG A 263 -35.47 -4.29 -2.29
C ARG A 263 -35.48 -3.02 -1.45
N VAL A 264 -34.49 -2.16 -1.68
CA VAL A 264 -34.47 -0.79 -1.15
C VAL A 264 -35.59 0.01 -1.83
N LYS A 265 -36.35 0.77 -1.03
CA LYS A 265 -37.51 1.54 -1.53
C LYS A 265 -37.13 2.95 -1.98
N GLU A 266 -36.09 3.49 -1.37
CA GLU A 266 -35.53 4.80 -1.70
C GLU A 266 -34.93 4.79 -3.11
N LYS A 267 -35.03 5.93 -3.81
CA LYS A 267 -34.38 6.10 -5.11
C LYS A 267 -32.89 6.23 -4.90
N VAL A 268 -32.11 5.27 -5.40
CA VAL A 268 -30.65 5.29 -5.32
C VAL A 268 -30.06 5.66 -6.67
N THR A 269 -29.14 6.61 -6.67
CA THR A 269 -28.49 7.12 -7.88
C THR A 269 -27.00 7.27 -7.64
N VAL A 270 -26.18 6.81 -8.58
CA VAL A 270 -24.72 6.99 -8.56
C VAL A 270 -24.34 7.91 -9.72
N VAL A 271 -23.59 8.96 -9.44
CA VAL A 271 -23.04 9.86 -10.46
C VAL A 271 -21.53 9.70 -10.51
N LEU A 272 -21.00 9.41 -11.69
CA LEU A 272 -19.56 9.41 -11.96
C LEU A 272 -19.20 10.67 -12.74
N ASP A 273 -18.39 11.53 -12.12
CA ASP A 273 -17.80 12.69 -12.77
C ASP A 273 -16.32 12.45 -13.04
N LEU A 274 -15.83 12.84 -14.21
CA LEU A 274 -14.39 12.99 -14.49
C LEU A 274 -14.04 14.47 -14.51
N ILE A 275 -13.09 14.83 -13.65
CA ILE A 275 -12.66 16.20 -13.42
C ILE A 275 -11.24 16.37 -13.96
N ASP A 276 -11.05 17.34 -14.86
CA ASP A 276 -9.75 17.74 -15.39
C ASP A 276 -9.47 19.18 -14.93
N LYS A 277 -8.38 19.36 -14.17
CA LYS A 277 -7.93 20.67 -13.64
C LYS A 277 -9.06 21.46 -12.95
N GLY A 278 -9.88 20.77 -12.17
CA GLY A 278 -10.99 21.35 -11.41
C GLY A 278 -12.29 21.55 -12.19
N GLN A 279 -12.34 21.21 -13.48
CA GLN A 279 -13.54 21.27 -14.30
C GLN A 279 -14.09 19.87 -14.59
N THR A 280 -15.37 19.64 -14.32
CA THR A 280 -16.05 18.40 -14.76
C THR A 280 -16.17 18.41 -16.28
N VAL A 281 -15.54 17.44 -16.93
CA VAL A 281 -15.53 17.29 -18.41
C VAL A 281 -16.34 16.11 -18.91
N PHE A 282 -16.71 15.20 -18.02
CA PHE A 282 -17.63 14.10 -18.28
C PHE A 282 -18.46 13.84 -17.02
N SER A 283 -19.74 13.53 -17.20
CA SER A 283 -20.64 13.13 -16.12
C SER A 283 -21.59 12.06 -16.63
N LYS A 284 -21.77 10.99 -15.86
CA LYS A 284 -22.76 9.95 -16.16
C LYS A 284 -23.49 9.53 -14.88
N GLU A 285 -24.82 9.47 -14.99
CA GLU A 285 -25.71 9.06 -13.91
C GLU A 285 -26.20 7.62 -14.13
N PHE A 286 -26.23 6.84 -13.05
CA PHE A 286 -26.68 5.46 -12.99
C PHE A 286 -27.78 5.33 -11.92
N SER A 287 -28.78 4.51 -12.18
CA SER A 287 -29.88 4.22 -11.25
C SER A 287 -29.96 2.72 -11.00
N PRO A 288 -29.03 2.15 -10.20
CA PRO A 288 -28.97 0.71 -9.98
C PRO A 288 -30.18 0.22 -9.18
N GLU A 289 -30.54 -1.05 -9.38
CA GLU A 289 -31.45 -1.74 -8.46
C GLU A 289 -30.67 -2.20 -7.22
N VAL A 290 -31.11 -1.79 -6.03
CA VAL A 290 -30.41 -2.07 -4.77
C VAL A 290 -31.28 -2.92 -3.85
N ILE A 291 -30.65 -3.90 -3.20
CA ILE A 291 -31.22 -4.65 -2.07
C ILE A 291 -30.48 -4.31 -0.78
N GLU A 292 -31.12 -4.53 0.36
CA GLU A 292 -30.45 -4.43 1.67
C GLU A 292 -29.20 -5.34 1.71
N GLY A 293 -28.10 -4.83 2.28
CA GLY A 293 -26.82 -5.53 2.31
C GLY A 293 -25.80 -4.91 1.34
N ARG A 294 -25.20 -5.77 0.51
CA ARG A 294 -24.11 -5.43 -0.40
C ARG A 294 -24.50 -5.79 -1.83
N CYS A 295 -24.41 -4.81 -2.73
CA CYS A 295 -24.62 -4.98 -4.15
C CYS A 295 -23.34 -4.61 -4.91
N TRP A 296 -23.19 -5.17 -6.10
CA TRP A 296 -22.18 -4.76 -7.07
C TRP A 296 -22.86 -3.99 -8.19
N MET A 297 -22.31 -2.84 -8.54
CA MET A 297 -22.69 -2.12 -9.74
C MET A 297 -21.54 -2.23 -10.73
N GLU A 298 -21.81 -2.81 -11.89
CA GLU A 298 -20.84 -3.06 -12.96
C GLU A 298 -21.40 -2.51 -14.26
N GLU A 299 -20.67 -1.58 -14.86
CA GLU A 299 -21.21 -0.74 -15.92
C GLU A 299 -20.12 -0.37 -16.92
N HIS A 300 -20.55 -0.14 -18.18
CA HIS A 300 -19.67 0.24 -19.28
C HIS A 300 -20.18 1.51 -19.94
N PHE A 301 -19.27 2.35 -20.40
CA PHE A 301 -19.60 3.58 -21.11
C PHE A 301 -18.48 4.04 -22.03
N VAL A 302 -18.82 4.92 -22.98
CA VAL A 302 -17.88 5.46 -23.96
C VAL A 302 -17.61 6.92 -23.63
N ILE A 303 -16.35 7.32 -23.74
CA ILE A 303 -15.91 8.72 -23.69
C ILE A 303 -15.37 9.09 -25.06
N ASP A 304 -15.90 10.16 -25.62
CA ASP A 304 -15.44 10.73 -26.88
C ASP A 304 -14.25 11.67 -26.67
N ASN A 305 -13.25 11.57 -27.54
CA ASN A 305 -12.05 12.40 -27.55
C ASN A 305 -11.35 12.52 -26.17
N PRO A 306 -11.08 11.40 -25.47
CA PRO A 306 -10.46 11.45 -24.15
C PRO A 306 -9.02 11.98 -24.22
N LYS A 307 -8.58 12.65 -23.15
CA LYS A 307 -7.16 12.85 -22.91
C LYS A 307 -6.58 11.55 -22.37
N LEU A 308 -5.51 11.08 -23.01
CA LEU A 308 -4.88 9.82 -22.67
C LEU A 308 -3.70 10.05 -21.74
N TRP A 309 -3.51 9.12 -20.81
CA TRP A 309 -2.29 9.05 -20.02
C TRP A 309 -1.20 8.35 -20.82
N TYR A 310 -0.03 8.99 -20.97
CA TYR A 310 1.15 8.39 -21.58
C TYR A 310 2.35 8.39 -20.62
N PRO A 311 3.22 7.37 -20.72
CA PRO A 311 4.52 7.40 -20.07
C PRO A 311 5.43 8.46 -20.70
N ASN A 312 6.47 8.83 -19.95
CA ASN A 312 7.42 9.86 -20.29
C ASN A 312 8.04 9.64 -21.68
N GLY A 313 7.99 10.68 -22.52
CA GLY A 313 8.47 10.65 -23.90
C GLY A 313 7.50 10.05 -24.93
N LEU A 314 6.31 9.56 -24.55
CA LEU A 314 5.31 9.01 -25.49
C LEU A 314 4.10 9.93 -25.75
N GLY A 315 3.92 10.94 -24.90
CA GLY A 315 2.81 11.89 -24.94
C GLY A 315 2.68 12.63 -23.61
N ASN A 316 1.56 13.32 -23.41
CA ASN A 316 1.22 13.92 -22.13
C ASN A 316 0.76 12.84 -21.15
N SER A 317 1.12 12.98 -19.88
CA SER A 317 0.64 12.17 -18.77
C SER A 317 -0.68 12.72 -18.23
N ASP A 318 -1.67 12.92 -19.10
CA ASP A 318 -2.98 13.47 -18.70
C ASP A 318 -3.80 12.43 -17.93
N TYR A 319 -4.44 12.83 -16.84
CA TYR A 319 -5.34 11.99 -16.05
C TYR A 319 -6.46 12.84 -15.45
N TYR A 320 -7.52 12.18 -15.00
CA TYR A 320 -8.70 12.79 -14.40
C TYR A 320 -8.75 12.46 -12.91
N GLN A 321 -9.38 13.33 -12.12
CA GLN A 321 -9.93 12.93 -10.84
C GLN A 321 -11.32 12.36 -11.10
N ALA A 322 -11.49 11.06 -10.88
CA ALA A 322 -12.78 10.40 -10.89
C ALA A 322 -13.48 10.64 -9.54
N LYS A 323 -14.71 11.14 -9.59
CA LYS A 323 -15.55 11.38 -8.42
C LYS A 323 -16.83 10.57 -8.53
N MET A 324 -17.03 9.63 -7.62
CA MET A 324 -18.27 8.88 -7.49
C MET A 324 -19.10 9.46 -6.37
N THR A 325 -20.31 9.92 -6.72
CA THR A 325 -21.26 10.53 -5.80
C THR A 325 -22.49 9.63 -5.67
N LEU A 326 -22.80 9.21 -4.45
CA LEU A 326 -24.02 8.46 -4.14
C LEU A 326 -25.10 9.41 -3.66
N LYS A 327 -26.27 9.32 -4.29
CA LYS A 327 -27.48 10.04 -3.90
C LYS A 327 -28.59 9.07 -3.49
N VAL A 328 -29.34 9.44 -2.45
CA VAL A 328 -30.56 8.75 -2.03
C VAL A 328 -31.68 9.77 -1.97
N ASN A 329 -32.76 9.51 -2.71
CA ASN A 329 -33.85 10.48 -2.92
C ASN A 329 -33.32 11.86 -3.34
N ASP A 330 -32.40 11.85 -4.30
CA ASP A 330 -31.72 13.02 -4.88
C ASP A 330 -30.84 13.85 -3.92
N GLN A 331 -30.65 13.40 -2.68
CA GLN A 331 -29.73 14.01 -1.71
C GLN A 331 -28.37 13.30 -1.72
N LEU A 332 -27.27 14.07 -1.69
CA LEU A 332 -25.91 13.55 -1.53
C LEU A 332 -25.79 12.83 -0.18
N VAL A 333 -25.33 11.57 -0.21
CA VAL A 333 -25.14 10.76 1.00
C VAL A 333 -23.68 10.36 1.17
N ASP A 334 -23.00 9.96 0.10
CA ASP A 334 -21.61 9.53 0.16
C ASP A 334 -20.82 9.98 -1.08
N CYS A 335 -19.50 10.13 -0.93
CA CYS A 335 -18.63 10.50 -2.03
C CYS A 335 -17.21 9.98 -1.85
N ILE A 336 -16.68 9.35 -2.90
CA ILE A 336 -15.30 8.87 -2.98
C ILE A 336 -14.62 9.41 -4.24
N GLN A 337 -13.31 9.61 -4.17
CA GLN A 337 -12.51 10.18 -5.26
C GLN A 337 -11.18 9.44 -5.41
N PHE A 338 -10.71 9.32 -6.65
CA PHE A 338 -9.41 8.75 -7.00
C PHE A 338 -8.94 9.24 -8.37
N ASP A 339 -7.64 9.12 -8.62
CA ASP A 339 -7.07 9.40 -9.93
C ASP A 339 -7.41 8.30 -10.94
N PHE A 340 -7.67 8.69 -12.18
CA PHE A 340 -7.94 7.79 -13.29
C PHE A 340 -7.27 8.29 -14.58
N GLY A 341 -6.38 7.47 -15.13
CA GLY A 341 -5.75 7.71 -16.42
C GLY A 341 -6.38 6.81 -17.48
N ILE A 342 -6.83 7.39 -18.58
CA ILE A 342 -7.32 6.60 -19.72
C ILE A 342 -6.13 6.14 -20.52
N ARG A 343 -5.86 4.83 -20.48
CA ARG A 343 -4.75 4.20 -21.20
C ARG A 343 -4.93 2.69 -21.34
N THR A 344 -4.46 2.13 -22.43
CA THR A 344 -4.18 0.70 -22.54
C THR A 344 -2.70 0.43 -22.32
N ILE A 345 -2.39 -0.63 -21.58
CA ILE A 345 -1.03 -1.14 -21.43
C ILE A 345 -1.09 -2.61 -21.82
N GLU A 346 -0.44 -2.93 -22.92
CA GLU A 346 -0.35 -4.28 -23.43
C GLU A 346 1.12 -4.73 -23.43
N GLN A 347 1.30 -6.03 -23.41
CA GLN A 347 2.59 -6.68 -23.55
C GLN A 347 2.54 -7.50 -24.84
N VAL A 348 3.52 -7.30 -25.71
CA VAL A 348 3.72 -8.15 -26.89
C VAL A 348 5.12 -8.75 -26.88
N ARG A 349 5.31 -9.80 -27.66
CA ARG A 349 6.62 -10.45 -27.78
C ARG A 349 7.70 -9.45 -28.23
N SER A 350 8.80 -9.40 -27.48
CA SER A 350 9.99 -8.63 -27.89
C SER A 350 10.71 -9.33 -29.04
N ALA A 351 11.62 -8.62 -29.71
CA ALA A 351 12.39 -9.17 -30.83
C ALA A 351 13.41 -10.26 -30.40
N GLY A 352 13.60 -10.48 -29.10
CA GLY A 352 14.53 -11.47 -28.55
C GLY A 352 14.17 -12.91 -28.91
N ILE A 353 15.20 -13.74 -29.11
CA ILE A 353 15.04 -15.16 -29.38
C ILE A 353 14.54 -15.85 -28.12
N ARG A 354 13.45 -16.62 -28.22
CA ARG A 354 12.97 -17.45 -27.10
C ARG A 354 13.94 -18.59 -26.84
N THR A 355 14.56 -18.58 -25.67
CA THR A 355 15.55 -19.59 -25.22
C THR A 355 15.06 -20.42 -24.02
N SER A 356 13.82 -20.24 -23.58
CA SER A 356 13.26 -20.94 -22.41
C SER A 356 11.76 -21.19 -22.51
N ASP A 357 11.27 -22.19 -21.76
CA ASP A 357 9.86 -22.58 -21.73
C ASP A 357 8.97 -21.51 -21.10
N ARG A 358 9.45 -20.86 -20.03
CA ARG A 358 8.78 -19.74 -19.37
C ARG A 358 9.24 -18.45 -20.05
N TRP A 359 8.37 -17.86 -20.85
CA TRP A 359 8.67 -16.67 -21.65
C TRP A 359 7.45 -15.78 -21.78
N GLN A 360 7.55 -14.56 -21.27
CA GLN A 360 6.55 -13.52 -21.34
C GLN A 360 6.81 -12.56 -22.51
N ASP A 361 5.82 -11.73 -22.74
CA ASP A 361 5.82 -10.67 -23.73
C ASP A 361 6.45 -9.41 -23.15
N TRP A 362 7.72 -9.18 -23.46
CA TRP A 362 8.54 -8.14 -22.83
C TRP A 362 8.52 -6.77 -23.51
N GLN A 363 7.85 -6.64 -24.65
CA GLN A 363 7.72 -5.37 -25.36
C GLN A 363 6.41 -4.70 -24.97
N PHE A 364 6.50 -3.62 -24.19
CA PHE A 364 5.32 -2.84 -23.81
C PHE A 364 4.75 -2.07 -25.01
N VAL A 365 3.43 -1.99 -25.05
CA VAL A 365 2.66 -1.19 -25.99
C VAL A 365 1.69 -0.34 -25.18
N VAL A 366 1.83 0.98 -25.25
CA VAL A 366 0.94 1.90 -24.53
C VAL A 366 0.16 2.72 -25.54
N ASN A 367 -1.18 2.63 -25.46
CA ASN A 367 -2.10 3.29 -26.40
C ASN A 367 -1.72 3.01 -27.87
N GLY A 368 -1.41 1.75 -28.18
CA GLY A 368 -0.98 1.28 -29.51
C GLY A 368 0.47 1.61 -29.90
N LYS A 369 1.25 2.29 -29.05
CA LYS A 369 2.66 2.66 -29.35
C LYS A 369 3.64 1.70 -28.68
N LYS A 370 4.45 1.01 -29.50
CA LYS A 370 5.62 0.24 -29.04
C LYS A 370 6.76 1.17 -28.67
N PHE A 371 7.50 0.86 -27.60
CA PHE A 371 8.67 1.63 -27.19
C PHE A 371 9.62 0.82 -26.32
N PHE A 372 10.91 1.12 -26.38
CA PHE A 372 11.89 0.52 -25.47
C PHE A 372 11.74 1.16 -24.08
N VAL A 373 11.49 0.34 -23.06
CA VAL A 373 11.36 0.79 -21.67
C VAL A 373 12.75 1.09 -21.12
N LYS A 374 12.99 2.33 -20.71
CA LYS A 374 14.13 2.72 -19.88
C LYS A 374 13.64 2.84 -18.45
N GLY A 375 14.17 2.02 -17.57
CA GLY A 375 13.74 1.96 -16.19
C GLY A 375 14.88 1.95 -15.19
N VAL A 376 14.51 2.05 -13.92
CA VAL A 376 15.39 1.80 -12.77
C VAL A 376 14.63 1.01 -11.71
N ASN A 377 15.36 0.23 -10.91
CA ASN A 377 14.79 -0.35 -9.70
C ASN A 377 14.74 0.71 -8.61
N TRP A 378 13.60 0.80 -7.96
CA TRP A 378 13.29 1.77 -6.93
C TRP A 378 13.40 1.11 -5.55
N MET A 379 14.23 1.71 -4.71
CA MET A 379 14.28 1.46 -3.28
C MET A 379 13.59 2.63 -2.56
N PRO A 380 13.13 2.45 -1.31
CA PRO A 380 12.51 3.53 -0.55
C PRO A 380 13.36 4.81 -0.56
N VAL A 381 12.72 5.96 -0.76
CA VAL A 381 13.42 7.26 -0.80
C VAL A 381 14.09 7.61 0.53
N ASP A 382 13.64 6.97 1.61
CA ASP A 382 14.19 7.09 2.94
C ASP A 382 14.10 5.74 3.69
N ALA A 383 15.14 5.41 4.42
CA ALA A 383 15.29 4.14 5.13
C ALA A 383 14.42 4.05 6.40
N LEU A 384 14.11 5.18 7.05
CA LEU A 384 13.46 5.23 8.37
C LEU A 384 12.12 5.98 8.30
N TYR A 385 11.43 5.80 7.19
CA TYR A 385 10.07 6.31 6.96
C TYR A 385 9.94 7.85 7.02
N ASP A 386 10.97 8.62 6.67
CA ASP A 386 10.83 10.07 6.44
C ASP A 386 10.35 10.33 5.00
N LEU A 387 9.12 9.87 4.69
CA LEU A 387 8.57 9.70 3.34
C LEU A 387 7.72 10.89 2.88
N THR A 388 8.31 12.08 2.77
CA THR A 388 7.55 13.28 2.42
C THR A 388 7.18 13.32 0.93
N ALA A 389 6.04 13.94 0.61
CA ALA A 389 5.62 14.17 -0.77
C ALA A 389 6.64 14.97 -1.58
N GLU A 390 7.39 15.87 -0.93
CA GLU A 390 8.45 16.66 -1.56
C GLU A 390 9.64 15.77 -2.00
N LYS A 391 10.06 14.82 -1.16
CA LYS A 391 11.13 13.87 -1.51
C LYS A 391 10.73 13.02 -2.72
N TYR A 392 9.49 12.52 -2.74
CA TYR A 392 8.97 11.78 -3.89
C TYR A 392 8.87 12.64 -5.15
N ASP A 393 8.26 13.84 -5.08
CA ASP A 393 8.17 14.73 -6.24
C ASP A 393 9.55 15.02 -6.83
N TRP A 394 10.54 15.33 -5.97
CA TRP A 394 11.91 15.59 -6.39
C TRP A 394 12.53 14.38 -7.10
N ALA A 395 12.47 13.19 -6.50
CA ALA A 395 13.12 11.99 -7.04
C ALA A 395 12.44 11.51 -8.34
N VAL A 396 11.11 11.50 -8.39
CA VAL A 396 10.37 11.10 -9.60
C VAL A 396 10.55 12.13 -10.72
N ARG A 397 10.55 13.43 -10.40
CA ARG A 397 10.84 14.50 -11.39
C ARG A 397 12.25 14.39 -11.95
N MET A 398 13.23 14.04 -11.13
CA MET A 398 14.60 13.79 -11.59
C MET A 398 14.63 12.65 -12.61
N ALA A 399 14.00 11.51 -12.30
CA ALA A 399 13.93 10.38 -13.23
C ALA A 399 13.22 10.74 -14.54
N ARG A 400 12.12 11.52 -14.47
CA ARG A 400 11.47 12.07 -15.67
C ARG A 400 12.46 12.87 -16.52
N ASN A 401 13.22 13.77 -15.92
CA ASN A 401 14.19 14.60 -16.62
C ASN A 401 15.34 13.79 -17.24
N MET A 402 15.67 12.62 -16.67
CA MET A 402 16.61 11.65 -17.23
C MET A 402 16.00 10.81 -18.37
N GLY A 403 14.72 10.99 -18.67
CA GLY A 403 14.01 10.23 -19.69
C GLY A 403 13.64 8.81 -19.27
N ILE A 404 13.63 8.51 -17.96
CA ILE A 404 13.12 7.25 -17.42
C ILE A 404 11.60 7.18 -17.63
N GLN A 405 11.11 5.98 -17.91
CA GLN A 405 9.68 5.72 -18.13
C GLN A 405 9.08 4.73 -17.15
N MET A 406 9.89 3.95 -16.43
CA MET A 406 9.39 2.95 -15.50
C MET A 406 10.26 2.87 -14.23
N PHE A 407 9.59 2.76 -13.08
CA PHE A 407 10.19 2.24 -11.87
C PHE A 407 9.71 0.82 -11.63
N ARG A 408 10.63 -0.09 -11.30
CA ARG A 408 10.28 -1.32 -10.59
C ARG A 408 10.50 -1.10 -9.11
N ILE A 409 9.42 -1.04 -8.34
CA ILE A 409 9.53 -1.06 -6.88
C ILE A 409 10.01 -2.45 -6.49
N TRP A 410 11.19 -2.51 -5.89
CA TRP A 410 11.82 -3.78 -5.54
C TRP A 410 11.11 -4.46 -4.36
N GLY A 411 10.89 -5.78 -4.47
CA GLY A 411 10.04 -6.59 -3.60
C GLY A 411 10.48 -6.78 -2.16
N SER A 412 11.42 -6.00 -1.64
CA SER A 412 11.66 -5.96 -0.18
C SER A 412 11.69 -4.57 0.41
N GLY A 413 11.46 -3.56 -0.44
CA GLY A 413 11.22 -2.19 0.00
C GLY A 413 9.80 -2.02 0.49
N LEU A 414 9.16 -0.93 0.07
CA LEU A 414 7.80 -0.58 0.48
C LEU A 414 6.80 -0.84 -0.63
N LEU A 415 5.58 -1.24 -0.27
CA LEU A 415 4.42 -0.98 -1.12
C LEU A 415 4.09 0.51 -1.02
N GLU A 416 4.74 1.35 -1.83
CA GLU A 416 4.94 2.80 -1.62
C GLU A 416 3.69 3.64 -1.25
N SER A 417 3.94 4.84 -0.70
CA SER A 417 2.89 5.79 -0.27
C SER A 417 2.12 6.37 -1.46
N ASP A 418 0.92 6.92 -1.22
CA ASP A 418 0.13 7.53 -2.29
C ASP A 418 0.88 8.68 -2.97
N ALA A 419 1.66 9.46 -2.21
CA ALA A 419 2.50 10.54 -2.75
C ALA A 419 3.53 10.07 -3.80
N PHE A 420 4.06 8.84 -3.68
CA PHE A 420 4.92 8.26 -4.71
C PHE A 420 4.15 8.02 -6.01
N TYR A 421 2.96 7.42 -5.90
CA TYR A 421 2.11 7.11 -7.05
C TYR A 421 1.58 8.37 -7.72
N ASP A 422 1.19 9.38 -6.94
CA ASP A 422 0.75 10.69 -7.43
C ASP A 422 1.87 11.36 -8.24
N ALA A 423 3.11 11.31 -7.75
CA ALA A 423 4.27 11.81 -8.48
C ALA A 423 4.49 11.02 -9.79
N CYS A 424 4.35 9.69 -9.75
CA CYS A 424 4.48 8.84 -10.94
C CYS A 424 3.38 9.13 -11.98
N ASN A 425 2.12 9.30 -11.55
CA ASN A 425 1.00 9.69 -12.40
C ASN A 425 1.29 11.02 -13.09
N LYS A 426 1.63 12.04 -12.29
CA LYS A 426 1.94 13.40 -12.74
C LYS A 426 3.07 13.42 -13.76
N TYR A 427 4.15 12.69 -13.50
CA TYR A 427 5.35 12.74 -14.30
C TYR A 427 5.42 11.69 -15.42
N GLY A 428 4.42 10.82 -15.54
CA GLY A 428 4.37 9.81 -16.60
C GLY A 428 5.37 8.68 -16.38
N ILE A 429 5.60 8.27 -15.13
CA ILE A 429 6.45 7.12 -14.81
C ILE A 429 5.53 5.92 -14.55
N MET A 430 5.68 4.85 -15.33
CA MET A 430 4.99 3.60 -15.05
C MET A 430 5.58 2.92 -13.82
N VAL A 431 4.76 2.15 -13.11
CA VAL A 431 5.15 1.42 -11.92
C VAL A 431 4.96 -0.07 -12.14
N TRP A 432 6.04 -0.82 -12.02
CA TRP A 432 6.03 -2.24 -11.73
C TRP A 432 6.11 -2.40 -10.22
N GLN A 433 5.04 -2.89 -9.60
CA GLN A 433 4.96 -3.09 -8.14
C GLN A 433 5.19 -4.55 -7.79
N ASP A 434 6.33 -4.84 -7.16
CA ASP A 434 6.55 -6.10 -6.47
C ASP A 434 5.79 -6.15 -5.13
N PHE A 435 5.25 -7.30 -4.77
CA PHE A 435 4.89 -7.63 -3.39
C PHE A 435 6.12 -8.15 -2.62
N ASN A 436 5.97 -8.31 -1.31
CA ASN A 436 7.13 -8.39 -0.40
C ASN A 436 7.74 -9.79 -0.24
N ILE A 437 7.51 -10.71 -1.19
CA ILE A 437 8.14 -12.03 -1.16
C ILE A 437 9.50 -11.88 -1.85
N ALA A 438 10.58 -11.88 -1.07
CA ALA A 438 11.89 -11.60 -1.65
C ALA A 438 13.03 -12.41 -1.05
N ASN A 439 13.72 -13.17 -1.89
CA ASN A 439 14.94 -13.93 -1.55
C ASN A 439 14.78 -15.06 -0.52
N PHE A 440 13.54 -15.37 -0.10
CA PHE A 440 13.24 -16.46 0.82
C PHE A 440 11.88 -17.13 0.51
N ASP A 441 11.68 -18.32 1.09
CA ASP A 441 10.39 -19.01 1.08
C ASP A 441 9.51 -18.61 2.28
N THR A 442 8.19 -18.72 2.12
CA THR A 442 7.19 -18.25 3.10
C THR A 442 6.34 -19.36 3.76
N PRO A 443 6.90 -20.53 4.17
CA PRO A 443 6.08 -21.66 4.62
C PRO A 443 5.32 -21.40 5.94
N GLU A 444 5.79 -20.45 6.74
CA GLU A 444 5.26 -20.11 8.08
C GLU A 444 4.45 -18.81 8.08
N TRP A 445 4.23 -18.18 6.92
CA TRP A 445 3.51 -16.91 6.84
C TRP A 445 2.03 -17.10 7.22
N PRO A 446 1.51 -16.33 8.19
CA PRO A 446 0.08 -16.32 8.50
C PRO A 446 -0.70 -15.79 7.29
N GLN A 447 -1.53 -16.66 6.72
CA GLN A 447 -2.24 -16.41 5.46
C GLN A 447 -3.22 -15.23 5.57
N GLU A 448 -3.85 -15.05 6.72
CA GLU A 448 -4.75 -13.95 7.03
C GLU A 448 -4.05 -12.59 7.04
N VAL A 449 -2.82 -12.52 7.56
CA VAL A 449 -1.99 -11.29 7.56
C VAL A 449 -1.49 -10.99 6.15
N TRP A 450 -1.12 -12.04 5.42
CA TRP A 450 -0.67 -11.90 4.04
C TRP A 450 -1.81 -11.45 3.12
N GLU A 451 -2.95 -12.13 3.15
CA GLU A 451 -4.13 -11.77 2.36
C GLU A 451 -4.63 -10.37 2.71
N ALA A 452 -4.56 -9.96 3.98
CA ALA A 452 -4.92 -8.62 4.38
C ALA A 452 -4.08 -7.55 3.67
N GLN A 453 -2.75 -7.69 3.73
CA GLN A 453 -1.82 -6.76 3.08
C GLN A 453 -1.94 -6.80 1.56
N VAL A 454 -2.14 -7.97 0.95
CA VAL A 454 -2.38 -8.10 -0.50
C VAL A 454 -3.63 -7.33 -0.92
N CYS A 455 -4.77 -7.62 -0.29
CA CYS A 455 -6.05 -7.05 -0.69
C CYS A 455 -6.11 -5.55 -0.48
N GLN A 456 -5.64 -5.05 0.68
CA GLN A 456 -5.64 -3.61 0.95
C GLN A 456 -4.83 -2.83 -0.10
N ASN A 457 -3.67 -3.35 -0.52
CA ASN A 457 -2.85 -2.67 -1.51
C ASN A 457 -3.39 -2.81 -2.93
N ILE A 458 -4.04 -3.92 -3.29
CA ILE A 458 -4.77 -4.00 -4.56
C ILE A 458 -5.87 -2.93 -4.60
N PHE A 459 -6.71 -2.84 -3.57
CA PHE A 459 -7.81 -1.87 -3.53
C PHE A 459 -7.33 -0.42 -3.53
N ARG A 460 -6.24 -0.14 -2.82
CA ARG A 460 -5.62 1.20 -2.79
C ARG A 460 -5.02 1.59 -4.14
N LEU A 461 -4.33 0.67 -4.82
CA LEU A 461 -3.47 1.01 -5.97
C LEU A 461 -4.06 0.73 -7.35
N ARG A 462 -5.07 -0.12 -7.48
CA ARG A 462 -5.58 -0.55 -8.80
C ARG A 462 -6.16 0.57 -9.68
N ASN A 463 -6.50 1.73 -9.13
CA ASN A 463 -6.95 2.87 -9.93
C ASN A 463 -5.79 3.75 -10.42
N GLN A 464 -4.57 3.55 -9.92
CA GLN A 464 -3.41 4.39 -10.25
C GLN A 464 -3.11 4.36 -11.76
N PRO A 465 -3.10 5.53 -12.45
CA PRO A 465 -2.72 5.66 -13.86
C PRO A 465 -1.39 4.98 -14.18
N SER A 466 -0.39 5.22 -13.33
CA SER A 466 0.99 4.76 -13.48
C SER A 466 1.19 3.26 -13.28
N LEU A 467 0.36 2.60 -12.47
CA LEU A 467 0.54 1.19 -12.16
C LEU A 467 0.35 0.33 -13.42
N ALA A 468 1.39 -0.39 -13.81
CA ALA A 468 1.48 -1.13 -15.06
C ALA A 468 1.64 -2.65 -14.87
N VAL A 469 2.36 -3.07 -13.82
CA VAL A 469 2.66 -4.49 -13.56
C VAL A 469 2.51 -4.78 -12.08
N TRP A 470 1.89 -5.91 -11.75
CA TRP A 470 1.98 -6.53 -10.43
C TRP A 470 3.00 -7.67 -10.49
N CYS A 471 3.81 -7.81 -9.44
CA CYS A 471 4.75 -8.92 -9.32
C CYS A 471 4.71 -9.51 -7.92
N GLY A 472 4.85 -10.83 -7.76
CA GLY A 472 4.87 -11.45 -6.43
C GLY A 472 6.07 -11.04 -5.57
N GLY A 473 7.19 -10.69 -6.20
CA GLY A 473 8.37 -10.17 -5.52
C GLY A 473 9.70 -10.59 -6.14
N ASN A 474 10.78 -10.44 -5.37
CA ASN A 474 12.15 -10.51 -5.87
C ASN A 474 12.82 -11.88 -5.65
N GLU A 475 13.33 -12.52 -6.70
CA GLU A 475 14.33 -13.60 -6.62
C GLU A 475 14.00 -14.72 -5.61
N PHE A 476 12.77 -15.20 -5.66
CA PHE A 476 12.35 -16.39 -4.90
C PHE A 476 11.85 -17.46 -5.87
N ASN A 477 11.63 -18.68 -5.38
CA ASN A 477 11.03 -19.74 -6.17
C ASN A 477 9.51 -19.77 -5.96
N PRO A 478 8.68 -19.15 -6.83
CA PRO A 478 7.24 -19.10 -6.62
C PRO A 478 6.54 -20.46 -6.79
N TYR A 479 7.26 -21.49 -7.23
CA TYR A 479 6.73 -22.85 -7.42
C TYR A 479 7.15 -23.79 -6.28
N SER A 480 7.93 -23.32 -5.31
CA SER A 480 8.25 -24.13 -4.15
C SER A 480 6.99 -24.39 -3.32
N TYR A 481 6.96 -25.53 -2.63
CA TYR A 481 5.87 -25.85 -1.71
C TYR A 481 5.69 -24.75 -0.64
N GLY A 482 6.79 -24.14 -0.18
CA GLY A 482 6.77 -23.09 0.83
C GLY A 482 6.13 -21.78 0.37
N ASN A 483 5.99 -21.55 -0.94
CA ASN A 483 5.40 -20.33 -1.50
C ASN A 483 4.00 -20.56 -2.11
N ALA A 484 3.56 -21.81 -2.26
CA ALA A 484 2.32 -22.14 -2.95
C ALA A 484 1.08 -21.42 -2.38
N ALA A 485 0.96 -21.34 -1.05
CA ALA A 485 -0.17 -20.66 -0.41
C ALA A 485 -0.11 -19.13 -0.61
N SER A 486 1.05 -18.52 -0.37
CA SER A 486 1.26 -17.07 -0.53
C SER A 486 1.03 -16.63 -1.98
N MET A 487 1.52 -17.41 -2.95
CA MET A 487 1.30 -17.16 -4.37
C MET A 487 -0.15 -17.40 -4.78
N GLY A 488 -0.80 -18.46 -4.29
CA GLY A 488 -2.21 -18.72 -4.58
C GLY A 488 -3.13 -17.61 -4.08
N ILE A 489 -2.83 -17.00 -2.92
CA ILE A 489 -3.55 -15.83 -2.40
C ILE A 489 -3.36 -14.63 -3.33
N LEU A 490 -2.13 -14.33 -3.75
CA LEU A 490 -1.84 -13.24 -4.68
C LEU A 490 -2.58 -13.43 -6.02
N GLU A 491 -2.43 -14.59 -6.64
CA GLU A 491 -3.02 -14.91 -7.94
C GLU A 491 -4.55 -14.81 -7.92
N ARG A 492 -5.18 -15.40 -6.90
CA ARG A 492 -6.64 -15.31 -6.72
C ARG A 492 -7.09 -13.87 -6.61
N ASN A 493 -6.46 -13.08 -5.74
CA ASN A 493 -6.90 -11.73 -5.46
C ASN A 493 -6.65 -10.77 -6.62
N LEU A 494 -5.54 -10.90 -7.34
CA LEU A 494 -5.28 -10.12 -8.55
C LEU A 494 -6.27 -10.46 -9.68
N ALA A 495 -6.53 -11.76 -9.90
CA ALA A 495 -7.50 -12.19 -10.92
C ALA A 495 -8.93 -11.69 -10.65
N ILE A 496 -9.32 -11.53 -9.37
CA ILE A 496 -10.65 -11.04 -9.00
C ILE A 496 -10.70 -9.51 -8.97
N PHE A 497 -9.70 -8.85 -8.38
CA PHE A 497 -9.81 -7.44 -8.00
C PHE A 497 -9.04 -6.48 -8.90
N ASP A 498 -8.12 -6.96 -9.74
CA ASP A 498 -7.46 -6.17 -10.79
C ASP A 498 -7.04 -7.05 -11.99
N PRO A 499 -8.01 -7.59 -12.76
CA PRO A 499 -7.73 -8.48 -13.89
C PRO A 499 -7.14 -7.76 -15.12
N THR A 500 -6.94 -6.44 -15.04
CA THR A 500 -6.60 -5.59 -16.19
C THR A 500 -5.10 -5.39 -16.40
N ARG A 501 -4.28 -5.88 -15.48
CA ARG A 501 -2.83 -5.68 -15.48
C ARG A 501 -2.08 -6.99 -15.65
N CYS A 502 -0.86 -6.90 -16.18
CA CYS A 502 0.06 -8.01 -16.19
C CYS A 502 0.44 -8.40 -14.76
N PHE A 503 0.49 -9.71 -14.51
CA PHE A 503 1.01 -10.28 -13.27
C PHE A 503 2.20 -11.20 -13.55
N LEU A 504 3.29 -10.97 -12.83
CA LEU A 504 4.48 -11.82 -12.81
C LEU A 504 4.62 -12.50 -11.44
N ARG A 505 4.95 -13.79 -11.41
CA ARG A 505 5.08 -14.50 -10.13
C ARG A 505 6.28 -14.03 -9.31
N THR A 506 7.39 -13.76 -9.98
CA THR A 506 8.61 -13.21 -9.38
C THR A 506 9.42 -12.47 -10.45
N SER A 507 10.44 -11.73 -10.04
CA SER A 507 11.49 -11.19 -10.91
C SER A 507 12.87 -11.61 -10.38
N PRO A 508 13.73 -12.25 -11.18
CA PRO A 508 13.52 -12.54 -12.59
C PRO A 508 12.63 -13.77 -12.75
N ASP A 509 11.71 -13.69 -13.69
CA ASP A 509 10.97 -14.84 -14.17
C ASP A 509 10.62 -14.65 -15.65
N ALA A 510 10.26 -15.75 -16.29
CA ALA A 510 9.59 -15.79 -17.57
C ALA A 510 10.27 -14.95 -18.67
N GLY A 511 11.59 -15.04 -18.77
CA GLY A 511 12.38 -14.37 -19.81
C GLY A 511 12.91 -12.99 -19.45
N SER A 512 12.60 -12.46 -18.25
CA SER A 512 13.39 -11.38 -17.67
C SER A 512 14.69 -11.92 -17.06
N MET A 513 15.69 -11.06 -16.92
CA MET A 513 16.98 -11.42 -16.33
C MET A 513 17.41 -10.41 -15.27
N HIS A 514 18.02 -10.92 -14.22
CA HIS A 514 18.83 -10.17 -13.26
C HIS A 514 20.30 -10.54 -13.49
N SER A 515 21.19 -9.55 -13.55
CA SER A 515 22.61 -9.75 -13.78
C SER A 515 23.44 -8.91 -12.82
N TYR A 516 24.25 -9.57 -11.98
CA TYR A 516 25.14 -8.96 -10.99
C TYR A 516 26.62 -9.22 -11.32
N PRO A 517 27.15 -8.66 -12.43
CA PRO A 517 28.56 -8.78 -12.78
C PRO A 517 29.37 -7.82 -11.93
N ASP A 518 29.60 -8.14 -10.65
CA ASP A 518 30.36 -7.29 -9.74
C ASP A 518 31.75 -6.92 -10.35
N PHE A 519 31.99 -5.60 -10.50
CA PHE A 519 33.29 -4.95 -10.69
C PHE A 519 34.11 -5.11 -12.00
N ASP A 520 33.56 -5.55 -13.13
CA ASP A 520 34.27 -5.49 -14.43
C ASP A 520 33.48 -4.76 -15.55
N PRO A 521 33.94 -3.60 -16.04
CA PRO A 521 33.29 -2.86 -17.13
C PRO A 521 33.35 -3.56 -18.50
N ALA A 522 34.05 -4.69 -18.66
CA ALA A 522 34.22 -5.38 -19.93
C ALA A 522 33.05 -6.30 -20.35
N TRP A 523 31.97 -6.42 -19.57
CA TRP A 523 31.02 -7.55 -19.69
C TRP A 523 29.59 -7.21 -20.13
N TYR A 524 29.35 -6.08 -20.80
CA TYR A 524 28.09 -5.83 -21.52
C TYR A 524 27.84 -6.75 -22.74
N LYS A 525 28.40 -7.97 -22.78
CA LYS A 525 28.24 -8.92 -23.88
C LYS A 525 27.02 -9.82 -23.63
N GLY A 526 26.16 -10.00 -24.63
CA GLY A 526 25.04 -10.94 -24.58
C GLY A 526 23.70 -10.33 -24.18
N PHE A 527 23.66 -9.04 -23.78
CA PHE A 527 22.42 -8.33 -23.51
C PHE A 527 21.53 -8.20 -24.74
N GLU A 528 22.12 -8.23 -25.94
CA GLU A 528 21.39 -8.20 -27.22
C GLU A 528 20.46 -9.41 -27.43
N LEU A 529 20.65 -10.49 -26.68
CA LEU A 529 19.81 -11.69 -26.75
C LEU A 529 18.77 -11.76 -25.62
N ILE A 530 18.83 -10.85 -24.65
CA ILE A 530 17.96 -10.86 -23.48
C ILE A 530 16.67 -10.08 -23.81
N PRO A 531 15.48 -10.65 -23.54
CA PRO A 531 14.21 -9.98 -23.83
C PRO A 531 13.99 -8.72 -23.01
N TYR A 532 14.37 -8.79 -21.73
CA TYR A 532 14.19 -7.73 -20.75
C TYR A 532 15.19 -7.89 -19.61
N VAL A 533 15.91 -6.81 -19.30
CA VAL A 533 16.78 -6.76 -18.13
C VAL A 533 16.00 -6.06 -17.02
N ALA A 534 15.55 -6.84 -16.03
CA ALA A 534 14.79 -6.30 -14.92
C ALA A 534 15.71 -5.78 -13.80
N GLU A 535 16.89 -6.36 -13.63
CA GLU A 535 17.93 -5.84 -12.75
C GLU A 535 19.33 -5.99 -13.35
N THR A 536 20.12 -4.92 -13.21
CA THR A 536 21.57 -4.94 -13.34
C THR A 536 22.13 -3.66 -12.73
N GLY A 537 23.37 -3.68 -12.25
CA GLY A 537 23.99 -2.50 -11.65
C GLY A 537 25.42 -2.74 -11.24
N VAL A 538 26.10 -1.64 -10.90
CA VAL A 538 27.43 -1.64 -10.29
C VAL A 538 27.42 -0.72 -9.09
N HIS A 539 28.19 -1.07 -8.05
CA HIS A 539 28.34 -0.19 -6.91
C HIS A 539 29.20 1.03 -7.27
N CYS A 540 28.81 2.19 -6.77
CA CYS A 540 29.63 3.40 -6.82
C CYS A 540 29.65 4.05 -5.44
N ILE A 541 30.77 4.69 -5.11
CA ILE A 541 30.85 5.54 -3.93
C ILE A 541 30.12 6.85 -4.26
N THR A 542 29.33 7.34 -3.32
CA THR A 542 28.61 8.61 -3.45
C THR A 542 29.57 9.82 -3.51
N ASP A 543 29.04 11.01 -3.79
CA ASP A 543 29.82 12.24 -3.84
C ASP A 543 30.61 12.48 -2.52
N PRO A 544 31.89 12.88 -2.57
CA PRO A 544 32.69 13.15 -1.38
C PRO A 544 32.07 14.16 -0.40
N ALA A 545 31.24 15.10 -0.89
CA ALA A 545 30.51 16.03 -0.04
C ALA A 545 29.45 15.31 0.80
N ASN A 546 28.77 14.29 0.27
CA ASN A 546 27.81 13.48 1.03
C ASN A 546 28.52 12.68 2.12
N ILE A 547 29.68 12.08 1.81
CA ILE A 547 30.48 11.34 2.79
C ILE A 547 30.85 12.23 3.98
N LYS A 548 31.32 13.46 3.72
CA LYS A 548 31.70 14.42 4.78
C LYS A 548 30.52 14.89 5.63
N GLN A 549 29.29 14.75 5.16
CA GLN A 549 28.10 15.09 5.94
C GLN A 549 27.74 14.00 6.97
N VAL A 550 28.10 12.74 6.69
CA VAL A 550 27.68 11.58 7.49
C VAL A 550 28.83 10.89 8.22
N VAL A 551 30.07 11.04 7.75
CA VAL A 551 31.27 10.44 8.36
C VAL A 551 32.22 11.54 8.83
N SER A 552 32.69 11.46 10.07
CA SER A 552 33.72 12.34 10.60
C SER A 552 35.13 11.90 10.16
N PRO A 553 36.11 12.81 10.05
CA PRO A 553 37.48 12.44 9.64
C PRO A 553 38.13 11.38 10.55
N GLY A 554 37.77 11.33 11.83
CA GLY A 554 38.28 10.35 12.78
C GLY A 554 37.72 8.93 12.58
N GLU A 555 36.64 8.78 11.80
CA GLU A 555 36.03 7.49 11.47
C GLU A 555 36.63 6.88 10.19
N LEU A 556 37.31 7.67 9.36
CA LEU A 556 37.97 7.22 8.13
C LEU A 556 39.35 6.61 8.43
N VAL A 557 39.42 5.74 9.43
CA VAL A 557 40.64 4.99 9.79
C VAL A 557 40.61 3.61 9.14
N ASP A 558 41.78 3.11 8.72
CA ASP A 558 41.95 1.77 8.15
C ASP A 558 41.18 1.45 6.84
N LEU A 559 40.70 2.48 6.11
CA LEU A 559 40.11 2.31 4.79
C LEU A 559 41.10 1.65 3.81
N GLY A 560 40.72 0.51 3.25
CA GLY A 560 41.56 -0.24 2.31
C GLY A 560 42.64 -1.11 2.94
N ARG A 561 42.62 -1.35 4.26
CA ARG A 561 43.37 -2.47 4.84
C ARG A 561 42.57 -3.76 4.64
N ASP A 562 43.14 -4.68 3.87
CA ASP A 562 42.60 -6.01 3.63
C ASP A 562 42.04 -6.62 4.93
N VAL A 563 40.72 -6.80 4.98
CA VAL A 563 40.10 -7.79 5.85
C VAL A 563 40.44 -9.14 5.21
N ARG A 564 41.62 -9.68 5.54
CA ARG A 564 42.02 -11.04 5.17
C ARG A 564 41.28 -12.08 5.98
#